data_AF-T5ABM6-F1
#
_entry.id   AF-T5ABM6-F1
#
_cell.length_a   1.000
_cell.length_b   1.000
_cell.length_c   1.000
_cell.angle_alpha   90.00
_cell.angle_beta   90.00
_cell.angle_gamma   90.00
#
_symmetry.space_group_name_H-M   'P 1'
#
loop_
_entity.id
_entity.type
_entity.pdbx_description
1 polymer ?
#
loop_
_entity_poly.entity_id
_entity_poly.type
_entity_poly.pdbx_seq_one_letter_code
_entity_poly.pdbx_strand_id
1 'polypeptide(L)'
;MAGKPVCPSSLTFVMESPDAGLGASLMTMWTLYALAKEQGRGFFVDDSRWAYGAYTDIFQPPPLPDCRPPPRHQMLPCPAQARHLVVSTVTASHVLPALLAKHGRITGKATAERDMFDLARIGKRDLFALIDEDQHYVDERIKELQAKAGKSEEKPHDAPIIGIHIRRGDRHPLEYQYRDTYIPTEVFARHAQKLVESHYSQSGVKEAHPRAVTVIASDDPAVHGEPDLSGALLAQQRIRLASKEAVEKATPNPRVLHRFVEEAQGWDGGFFALMFWNLGDERKKTAAATPVPGDGPEPATAPSQETLRLRGFIGRAYMMDLAVLAGASDRIVCAVSAMGCRLLGVMMGWERAMERGAWVNVDGGYAWSGLGW
;
A
#
# COMPACT_ATOMS: atom_id res chain seq x y z
N MET A 1 -5.74 -28.70 9.78
CA MET A 1 -6.53 -28.93 8.55
C MET A 1 -6.65 -30.40 8.15
N ALA A 2 -5.73 -31.30 8.54
CA ALA A 2 -5.91 -32.74 8.31
C ALA A 2 -7.19 -33.23 9.02
N GLY A 3 -8.13 -33.79 8.25
CA GLY A 3 -9.43 -34.28 8.76
C GLY A 3 -10.67 -33.50 8.32
N LYS A 4 -10.54 -32.26 7.80
CA LYS A 4 -11.70 -31.50 7.27
C LYS A 4 -12.04 -31.91 5.82
N PRO A 5 -13.33 -31.89 5.41
CA PRO A 5 -13.71 -32.15 4.03
C PRO A 5 -13.17 -31.07 3.08
N VAL A 6 -12.99 -31.42 1.80
CA VAL A 6 -12.65 -30.43 0.76
C VAL A 6 -13.81 -29.46 0.62
N CYS A 7 -13.52 -28.17 0.44
CA CYS A 7 -14.57 -27.17 0.23
C CYS A 7 -15.48 -27.56 -0.94
N PRO A 8 -16.80 -27.39 -0.85
CA PRO A 8 -17.70 -27.58 -1.99
C PRO A 8 -17.41 -26.61 -3.12
N SER A 9 -17.00 -25.37 -2.81
CA SER A 9 -16.50 -24.40 -3.78
C SER A 9 -15.45 -23.52 -3.11
N SER A 10 -14.50 -23.00 -3.88
CA SER A 10 -13.44 -22.15 -3.34
C SER A 10 -12.96 -21.09 -4.32
N LEU A 11 -12.31 -20.07 -3.77
CA LEU A 11 -11.53 -19.07 -4.48
C LEU A 11 -10.16 -18.98 -3.81
N THR A 12 -9.11 -19.24 -4.57
CA THR A 12 -7.72 -19.08 -4.11
C THR A 12 -7.10 -17.88 -4.79
N PHE A 13 -6.65 -16.90 -4.01
CA PHE A 13 -5.88 -15.78 -4.50
C PHE A 13 -4.39 -16.09 -4.43
N VAL A 14 -3.69 -16.01 -5.56
CA VAL A 14 -2.26 -16.21 -5.67
C VAL A 14 -1.58 -14.84 -5.63
N MET A 15 -0.76 -14.62 -4.61
CA MET A 15 -0.08 -13.34 -4.34
C MET A 15 1.11 -13.09 -5.27
N GLU A 16 1.59 -14.12 -5.97
CA GLU A 16 2.62 -13.99 -7.00
C GLU A 16 2.17 -13.02 -8.09
N SER A 17 3.02 -12.02 -8.35
CA SER A 17 2.74 -10.93 -9.28
C SER A 17 4.02 -10.52 -10.00
N PRO A 18 3.95 -10.21 -11.31
CA PRO A 18 5.07 -9.58 -12.02
C PRO A 18 5.24 -8.10 -11.67
N ASP A 19 4.17 -7.45 -11.16
CA ASP A 19 4.26 -6.10 -10.60
C ASP A 19 4.92 -6.16 -9.22
N ALA A 20 5.93 -5.31 -9.01
CA ALA A 20 6.59 -5.12 -7.74
C ALA A 20 5.66 -4.47 -6.70
N GLY A 21 4.63 -3.74 -7.13
CA GLY A 21 3.73 -3.01 -6.25
C GLY A 21 2.83 -3.89 -5.39
N LEU A 22 2.81 -3.61 -4.09
CA LEU A 22 1.95 -4.31 -3.12
C LEU A 22 0.46 -3.96 -3.27
N GLY A 23 0.16 -2.71 -3.60
CA GLY A 23 -1.19 -2.17 -3.44
C GLY A 23 -2.25 -2.79 -4.35
N ALA A 24 -1.91 -3.07 -5.62
CA ALA A 24 -2.86 -3.65 -6.57
C ALA A 24 -3.23 -5.09 -6.16
N SER A 25 -2.26 -5.87 -5.67
CA SER A 25 -2.46 -7.20 -5.10
C SER A 25 -3.42 -7.16 -3.91
N LEU A 26 -3.22 -6.23 -2.98
CA LEU A 26 -4.09 -6.09 -1.80
C LEU A 26 -5.51 -5.66 -2.18
N MET A 27 -5.68 -4.65 -3.03
CA MET A 27 -7.00 -4.20 -3.48
C MET A 27 -7.76 -5.35 -4.19
N THR A 28 -7.06 -6.11 -5.03
CA THR A 28 -7.63 -7.27 -5.73
C THR A 28 -8.02 -8.36 -4.74
N MET A 29 -7.13 -8.71 -3.82
CA MET A 29 -7.37 -9.73 -2.79
C MET A 29 -8.57 -9.38 -1.92
N TRP A 30 -8.65 -8.13 -1.43
CA TRP A 30 -9.76 -7.67 -0.59
C TRP A 30 -11.10 -7.77 -1.32
N THR A 31 -11.13 -7.34 -2.58
CA THR A 31 -12.35 -7.41 -3.42
C THR A 31 -12.76 -8.87 -3.65
N LEU A 32 -11.81 -9.74 -4.01
CA LEU A 32 -12.08 -11.16 -4.25
C LEU A 32 -12.51 -11.91 -2.99
N TYR A 33 -11.99 -11.53 -1.82
CA TYR A 33 -12.41 -12.10 -0.55
C TYR A 33 -13.89 -11.80 -0.27
N ALA A 34 -14.30 -10.55 -0.43
CA ALA A 34 -15.69 -10.16 -0.24
C ALA A 34 -16.61 -10.90 -1.23
N LEU A 35 -16.23 -10.97 -2.51
CA LEU A 35 -16.96 -11.73 -3.52
C LEU A 35 -17.04 -13.23 -3.20
N ALA A 36 -15.96 -13.83 -2.69
CA ALA A 36 -15.97 -15.22 -2.26
C ALA A 36 -16.95 -15.44 -1.10
N LYS A 37 -16.97 -14.53 -0.13
CA LYS A 37 -17.88 -14.54 1.01
C LYS A 37 -19.35 -14.44 0.57
N GLU A 38 -19.67 -13.52 -0.33
CA GLU A 38 -21.01 -13.37 -0.91
C GLU A 38 -21.48 -14.60 -1.67
N GLN A 39 -20.56 -15.29 -2.36
CA GLN A 39 -20.85 -16.49 -3.13
C GLN A 39 -20.82 -17.79 -2.29
N GLY A 40 -20.51 -17.70 -1.00
CA GLY A 40 -20.37 -18.88 -0.13
C GLY A 40 -19.18 -19.78 -0.51
N ARG A 41 -18.13 -19.22 -1.10
CA ARG A 41 -16.89 -19.93 -1.47
C ARG A 41 -15.90 -19.89 -0.31
N GLY A 42 -15.20 -21.00 -0.06
CA GLY A 42 -14.03 -20.97 0.82
C GLY A 42 -12.92 -20.12 0.19
N PHE A 43 -12.34 -19.19 0.96
CA PHE A 43 -11.27 -18.32 0.48
C PHE A 43 -9.90 -18.78 0.99
N PHE A 44 -8.90 -18.77 0.12
CA PHE A 44 -7.52 -19.15 0.45
C PHE A 44 -6.53 -18.17 -0.18
N VAL A 45 -5.39 -17.98 0.48
CA VAL A 45 -4.26 -17.19 -0.03
C VAL A 45 -3.10 -18.14 -0.31
N ASP A 46 -2.52 -18.06 -1.50
CA ASP A 46 -1.26 -18.71 -1.86
C ASP A 46 -0.17 -17.64 -1.95
N ASP A 47 0.66 -17.57 -0.92
CA ASP A 47 1.79 -16.64 -0.76
C ASP A 47 3.15 -17.31 -1.05
N SER A 48 3.16 -18.56 -1.53
CA SER A 48 4.37 -19.38 -1.67
C SER A 48 5.45 -18.78 -2.57
N ARG A 49 5.08 -17.88 -3.48
CA ARG A 49 5.98 -17.14 -4.40
C ARG A 49 5.76 -15.63 -4.32
N TRP A 50 5.31 -15.13 -3.18
CA TRP A 50 5.11 -13.70 -3.03
C TRP A 50 6.45 -12.98 -2.86
N ALA A 51 6.62 -11.87 -3.58
CA ALA A 51 7.89 -11.13 -3.61
C ALA A 51 8.28 -10.50 -2.27
N TYR A 52 7.32 -10.40 -1.34
CA TYR A 52 7.48 -9.77 -0.03
C TYR A 52 7.67 -10.78 1.12
N GLY A 53 7.79 -12.08 0.84
CA GLY A 53 7.90 -13.13 1.87
C GLY A 53 6.57 -13.81 2.16
N ALA A 54 6.36 -14.33 3.37
CA ALA A 54 5.08 -14.91 3.75
C ALA A 54 4.05 -13.82 4.05
N TYR A 55 2.78 -14.07 3.75
CA TYR A 55 1.68 -13.18 4.13
C TYR A 55 1.67 -12.93 5.64
N THR A 56 1.97 -13.97 6.42
CA THR A 56 2.04 -13.92 7.89
C THR A 56 3.23 -13.16 8.46
N ASP A 57 4.18 -12.73 7.62
CA ASP A 57 5.28 -11.86 8.05
C ASP A 57 4.82 -10.38 8.15
N ILE A 58 3.69 -10.04 7.53
CA ILE A 58 3.12 -8.69 7.48
C ILE A 58 1.76 -8.62 8.17
N PHE A 59 0.93 -9.64 7.99
CA PHE A 59 -0.45 -9.68 8.46
C PHE A 59 -0.74 -10.88 9.35
N GLN A 60 -1.81 -10.81 10.14
CA GLN A 60 -2.36 -11.97 10.83
C GLN A 60 -2.94 -12.97 9.82
N PRO A 61 -2.93 -14.29 10.12
CA PRO A 61 -3.50 -15.30 9.23
C PRO A 61 -4.95 -14.98 8.82
N PRO A 62 -5.32 -15.19 7.54
CA PRO A 62 -6.67 -14.89 7.08
C PRO A 62 -7.70 -15.83 7.74
N PRO A 63 -8.98 -15.40 7.86
CA PRO A 63 -10.03 -16.26 8.40
C PRO A 63 -10.12 -17.58 7.63
N LEU A 64 -9.88 -18.70 8.33
CA LEU A 64 -9.87 -20.02 7.70
C LEU A 64 -11.29 -20.57 7.56
N PRO A 65 -11.69 -21.04 6.36
CA PRO A 65 -12.97 -21.72 6.21
C PRO A 65 -12.97 -23.09 6.91
N ASP A 66 -14.16 -23.63 7.18
CA ASP A 66 -14.35 -24.95 7.79
C ASP A 66 -14.12 -26.14 6.85
N CYS A 67 -13.32 -25.92 5.82
CA CYS A 67 -12.98 -26.91 4.82
C CYS A 67 -11.52 -26.73 4.38
N ARG A 68 -10.95 -27.80 3.82
CA ARG A 68 -9.58 -27.75 3.28
C ARG A 68 -9.58 -27.31 1.83
N PRO A 69 -8.47 -26.70 1.34
CA PRO A 69 -8.35 -26.35 -0.06
C PRO A 69 -8.43 -27.61 -0.95
N PRO A 70 -8.96 -27.48 -2.17
CA PRO A 70 -9.03 -28.57 -3.14
C PRO A 70 -7.63 -28.97 -3.63
N PRO A 71 -7.46 -30.20 -4.18
CA PRO A 71 -6.24 -30.57 -4.89
C PRO A 71 -5.94 -29.64 -6.07
N ARG A 72 -4.65 -29.39 -6.36
CA ARG A 72 -4.22 -28.45 -7.41
C ARG A 72 -4.81 -28.74 -8.80
N HIS A 73 -5.04 -30.01 -9.16
CA HIS A 73 -5.63 -30.38 -10.45
C HIS A 73 -7.13 -30.04 -10.60
N GLN A 74 -7.80 -29.67 -9.50
CA GLN A 74 -9.21 -29.24 -9.52
C GLN A 74 -9.34 -27.71 -9.55
N MET A 75 -8.23 -27.00 -9.38
CA MET A 75 -8.16 -25.56 -9.29
C MET A 75 -7.94 -24.96 -10.68
N LEU A 76 -8.89 -24.15 -11.15
CA LEU A 76 -8.89 -23.62 -12.52
C LEU A 76 -8.88 -22.08 -12.51
N PRO A 77 -8.11 -21.42 -13.39
CA PRO A 77 -8.11 -19.96 -13.48
C PRO A 77 -9.31 -19.41 -14.25
N CYS A 78 -9.90 -20.23 -15.11
CA CYS A 78 -11.09 -19.90 -15.89
C CYS A 78 -11.93 -21.17 -16.13
N PRO A 79 -13.24 -21.04 -16.38
CA PRO A 79 -14.01 -19.80 -16.41
C PRO A 79 -14.39 -19.30 -14.99
N ALA A 80 -14.92 -18.08 -14.85
CA ALA A 80 -15.21 -17.47 -13.53
C ALA A 80 -16.20 -18.29 -12.67
N GLN A 81 -17.06 -19.08 -13.30
CA GLN A 81 -17.98 -20.02 -12.65
C GLN A 81 -17.32 -21.32 -12.18
N ALA A 82 -16.02 -21.51 -12.38
CA ALA A 82 -15.30 -22.69 -11.92
C ALA A 82 -15.58 -22.96 -10.44
N ARG A 83 -15.73 -24.25 -10.09
CA ARG A 83 -16.01 -24.68 -8.71
C ARG A 83 -14.89 -24.27 -7.75
N HIS A 84 -13.64 -24.40 -8.20
CA HIS A 84 -12.45 -23.99 -7.48
C HIS A 84 -11.67 -23.02 -8.36
N LEU A 85 -11.87 -21.74 -8.11
CA LEU A 85 -11.32 -20.66 -8.92
C LEU A 85 -9.95 -20.24 -8.38
N VAL A 86 -8.98 -20.02 -9.27
CA VAL A 86 -7.67 -19.46 -8.92
C VAL A 86 -7.50 -18.12 -9.61
N VAL A 87 -7.15 -17.10 -8.85
CA VAL A 87 -6.99 -15.75 -9.39
C VAL A 87 -5.67 -15.16 -8.90
N SER A 88 -4.95 -14.48 -9.77
CA SER A 88 -3.82 -13.62 -9.40
C SER A 88 -4.09 -12.20 -9.91
N THR A 89 -3.22 -11.25 -9.59
CA THR A 89 -3.30 -9.90 -10.18
C THR A 89 -3.28 -9.90 -11.71
N VAL A 90 -2.60 -10.88 -12.33
CA VAL A 90 -2.49 -11.01 -13.79
C VAL A 90 -3.80 -11.49 -14.41
N THR A 91 -4.53 -12.41 -13.75
CA THR A 91 -5.77 -12.97 -14.30
C THR A 91 -7.02 -12.23 -13.81
N ALA A 92 -6.89 -11.36 -12.81
CA ALA A 92 -7.99 -10.65 -12.20
C ALA A 92 -8.78 -9.78 -13.19
N SER A 93 -8.12 -9.12 -14.15
CA SER A 93 -8.79 -8.31 -15.20
C SER A 93 -9.76 -9.11 -16.07
N HIS A 94 -9.49 -10.41 -16.27
CA HIS A 94 -10.34 -11.30 -17.06
C HIS A 94 -11.49 -11.93 -16.26
N VAL A 95 -11.29 -12.08 -14.94
CA VAL A 95 -12.22 -12.81 -14.07
C VAL A 95 -13.17 -11.86 -13.33
N LEU A 96 -12.66 -10.73 -12.83
CA LEU A 96 -13.42 -9.78 -12.02
C LEU A 96 -14.65 -9.22 -12.73
N PRO A 97 -14.64 -8.84 -14.03
CA PRO A 97 -15.84 -8.37 -14.70
C PRO A 97 -16.99 -9.38 -14.64
N ALA A 98 -16.69 -10.69 -14.75
CA ALA A 98 -17.69 -11.74 -14.64
C ALA A 98 -18.19 -11.92 -13.20
N LEU A 99 -17.31 -11.82 -12.20
CA LEU A 99 -17.69 -11.91 -10.78
C LEU A 99 -18.49 -10.68 -10.33
N LEU A 100 -18.18 -9.51 -10.87
CA LEU A 100 -18.84 -8.23 -10.60
C LEU A 100 -20.09 -8.01 -11.47
N ALA A 101 -20.44 -8.92 -12.38
CA ALA A 101 -21.56 -8.74 -13.30
C ALA A 101 -22.90 -8.49 -12.57
N LYS A 102 -23.07 -8.98 -11.34
CA LYS A 102 -24.25 -8.65 -10.50
C LYS A 102 -24.24 -7.19 -10.01
N HIS A 103 -23.06 -6.66 -9.70
CA HIS A 103 -22.85 -5.29 -9.24
C HIS A 103 -22.97 -4.28 -10.39
N GLY A 104 -22.55 -4.64 -11.61
CA GLY A 104 -22.54 -3.72 -12.77
C GLY A 104 -23.82 -3.67 -13.63
N ARG A 105 -24.76 -4.61 -13.46
CA ARG A 105 -25.97 -4.69 -14.34
C ARG A 105 -27.11 -3.74 -13.96
N ILE A 106 -27.06 -3.11 -12.78
CA ILE A 106 -28.19 -2.36 -12.21
C ILE A 106 -27.81 -0.90 -11.88
N THR A 107 -26.54 -0.54 -11.93
CA THR A 107 -26.00 0.64 -11.24
C THR A 107 -25.38 1.66 -12.20
N GLY A 108 -25.61 2.95 -11.94
CA GLY A 108 -24.84 4.03 -12.57
C GLY A 108 -23.38 4.05 -12.10
N LYS A 109 -22.53 4.84 -12.75
CA LYS A 109 -21.07 4.89 -12.47
C LYS A 109 -20.74 5.12 -10.99
N ALA A 110 -21.43 6.04 -10.33
CA ALA A 110 -21.22 6.36 -8.91
C ALA A 110 -21.59 5.20 -7.96
N THR A 111 -22.65 4.46 -8.28
CA THR A 111 -23.09 3.28 -7.50
C THR A 111 -22.15 2.09 -7.70
N ALA A 112 -21.62 1.87 -8.91
CA ALA A 112 -20.62 0.82 -9.16
C ALA A 112 -19.28 1.08 -8.43
N GLU A 113 -18.90 2.35 -8.31
CA GLU A 113 -17.73 2.77 -7.52
C GLU A 113 -17.92 2.46 -6.04
N ARG A 114 -19.09 2.79 -5.48
CA ARG A 114 -19.45 2.46 -4.09
C ARG A 114 -19.47 0.95 -3.85
N ASP A 115 -20.08 0.17 -4.73
CA ASP A 115 -20.14 -1.29 -4.58
C ASP A 115 -18.73 -1.90 -4.51
N MET A 116 -17.83 -1.48 -5.41
CA MET A 116 -16.43 -1.94 -5.40
C MET A 116 -15.70 -1.48 -4.13
N PHE A 117 -15.96 -0.26 -3.67
CA PHE A 117 -15.41 0.25 -2.42
C PHE A 117 -15.86 -0.60 -1.22
N ASP A 118 -17.15 -0.94 -1.15
CA ASP A 118 -17.73 -1.72 -0.06
C ASP A 118 -17.18 -3.16 -0.04
N LEU A 119 -17.03 -3.79 -1.21
CA LEU A 119 -16.33 -5.08 -1.35
C LEU A 119 -14.88 -4.99 -0.82
N ALA A 120 -14.12 -4.00 -1.27
CA ALA A 120 -12.76 -3.78 -0.80
C ALA A 120 -12.70 -3.50 0.71
N ARG A 121 -13.71 -2.80 1.27
CA ARG A 121 -13.81 -2.51 2.70
C ARG A 121 -14.03 -3.76 3.53
N ILE A 122 -14.89 -4.68 3.07
CA ILE A 122 -15.11 -5.99 3.72
C ILE A 122 -13.81 -6.77 3.74
N GLY A 123 -13.11 -6.85 2.60
CA GLY A 123 -11.82 -7.52 2.51
C GLY A 123 -10.75 -6.89 3.40
N LYS A 124 -10.64 -5.56 3.42
CA LYS A 124 -9.74 -4.83 4.33
C LYS A 124 -10.02 -5.21 5.79
N ARG A 125 -11.28 -5.20 6.22
CA ARG A 125 -11.64 -5.48 7.61
C ARG A 125 -11.20 -6.88 8.04
N ASP A 126 -11.37 -7.87 7.16
CA ASP A 126 -11.18 -9.27 7.50
C ASP A 126 -9.74 -9.78 7.17
N LEU A 127 -8.99 -9.08 6.30
CA LEU A 127 -7.64 -9.47 5.82
C LEU A 127 -6.53 -8.44 6.09
N PHE A 128 -6.83 -7.28 6.67
CA PHE A 128 -5.83 -6.29 7.04
C PHE A 128 -5.79 -6.13 8.56
N ALA A 129 -5.15 -7.09 9.20
CA ALA A 129 -4.70 -7.00 10.58
C ALA A 129 -3.18 -7.20 10.55
N LEU A 130 -2.41 -6.22 11.04
CA LEU A 130 -0.96 -6.34 11.10
C LEU A 130 -0.57 -7.40 12.14
N ILE A 131 0.63 -7.97 12.02
CA ILE A 131 1.19 -8.81 13.08
C ILE A 131 1.20 -8.07 14.42
N ASP A 132 1.05 -8.77 15.54
CA ASP A 132 0.82 -8.17 16.86
C ASP A 132 1.88 -7.12 17.24
N GLU A 133 3.15 -7.37 16.91
CA GLU A 133 4.24 -6.44 17.17
C GLU A 133 4.09 -5.12 16.41
N ASP A 134 3.77 -5.18 15.11
CA ASP A 134 3.60 -3.99 14.27
C ASP A 134 2.28 -3.29 14.59
N GLN A 135 1.21 -4.05 14.89
CA GLN A 135 -0.07 -3.48 15.32
C GLN A 135 0.08 -2.70 16.63
N HIS A 136 0.78 -3.26 17.63
CA HIS A 136 1.06 -2.57 18.88
C HIS A 136 1.84 -1.27 18.64
N TYR A 137 2.86 -1.31 17.79
CA TYR A 137 3.61 -0.10 17.43
C TYR A 137 2.72 0.96 16.74
N VAL A 138 1.89 0.55 15.78
CA VAL A 138 0.96 1.44 15.08
C VAL A 138 -0.03 2.07 16.04
N ASP A 139 -0.60 1.30 16.97
CA ASP A 139 -1.56 1.80 17.95
C ASP A 139 -0.94 2.85 18.87
N GLU A 140 0.26 2.59 19.39
CA GLU A 140 1.01 3.57 20.20
C GLU A 140 1.36 4.83 19.40
N ARG A 141 1.74 4.67 18.13
CA ARG A 141 2.05 5.79 17.25
C ARG A 141 0.81 6.65 16.96
N ILE A 142 -0.35 6.02 16.76
CA ILE A 142 -1.62 6.74 16.58
C ILE A 142 -1.96 7.54 17.83
N LYS A 143 -1.85 6.93 19.03
CA LYS A 143 -2.09 7.64 20.30
C LYS A 143 -1.15 8.83 20.49
N GLU A 144 0.13 8.68 20.16
CA GLU A 144 1.11 9.77 20.24
C GLU A 144 0.71 10.96 19.34
N LEU A 145 0.30 10.68 18.11
CA LEU A 145 -0.13 11.71 17.15
C LEU A 145 -1.43 12.39 17.61
N GLN A 146 -2.37 11.62 18.17
CA GLN A 146 -3.62 12.12 18.75
C GLN A 146 -3.37 13.00 19.98
N ALA A 147 -2.46 12.60 20.86
CA ALA A 147 -2.05 13.39 22.01
C ALA A 147 -1.41 14.73 21.59
N LYS A 148 -0.57 14.74 20.54
CA LYS A 148 -0.01 15.97 19.96
C LYS A 148 -1.08 16.90 19.39
N ALA A 149 -2.14 16.35 18.83
CA ALA A 149 -3.31 17.10 18.36
C ALA A 149 -4.16 17.68 19.50
N GLY A 150 -3.91 17.24 20.75
CA GLY A 150 -4.67 17.64 21.92
C GLY A 150 -5.96 16.85 22.10
N LYS A 151 -6.15 15.77 21.34
CA LYS A 151 -7.36 14.96 21.38
C LYS A 151 -7.57 14.37 22.77
N SER A 152 -8.63 14.83 23.42
CA SER A 152 -9.12 14.36 24.72
C SER A 152 -10.64 14.29 24.64
N GLU A 153 -11.26 13.33 25.34
CA GLU A 153 -12.72 13.19 25.40
C GLU A 153 -13.43 14.48 25.89
N GLU A 154 -12.70 15.37 26.56
CA GLU A 154 -13.24 16.58 27.21
C GLU A 154 -13.06 17.89 26.42
N LYS A 155 -12.35 17.90 25.28
CA LYS A 155 -12.05 19.14 24.54
C LYS A 155 -12.74 19.21 23.16
N PRO A 156 -13.66 20.17 22.95
CA PRO A 156 -14.41 20.29 21.69
C PRO A 156 -13.65 20.97 20.54
N HIS A 157 -12.39 21.39 20.74
CA HIS A 157 -11.59 22.14 19.77
C HIS A 157 -10.18 21.58 19.60
N ASP A 158 -10.10 20.34 19.14
CA ASP A 158 -8.81 19.70 18.86
C ASP A 158 -8.21 20.17 17.53
N ALA A 159 -6.88 20.22 17.48
CA ALA A 159 -6.17 20.51 16.24
C ALA A 159 -6.38 19.34 15.26
N PRO A 160 -6.74 19.58 13.99
CA PRO A 160 -6.95 18.51 13.03
C PRO A 160 -5.61 17.81 12.72
N ILE A 161 -5.68 16.48 12.54
CA ILE A 161 -4.56 15.70 12.04
C ILE A 161 -4.71 15.55 10.53
N ILE A 162 -3.77 16.09 9.76
CA ILE A 162 -3.76 15.99 8.29
C ILE A 162 -2.71 14.98 7.86
N GLY A 163 -3.16 13.87 7.29
CA GLY A 163 -2.30 12.88 6.66
C GLY A 163 -1.94 13.27 5.24
N ILE A 164 -0.69 13.07 4.84
CA ILE A 164 -0.20 13.30 3.50
C ILE A 164 0.47 12.01 3.02
N HIS A 165 0.00 11.47 1.90
CA HIS A 165 0.64 10.33 1.25
C HIS A 165 1.19 10.75 -0.11
N ILE A 166 2.51 10.81 -0.21
CA ILE A 166 3.23 11.21 -1.42
C ILE A 166 3.82 9.95 -2.07
N ARG A 167 3.58 9.81 -3.37
CA ARG A 167 4.20 8.77 -4.19
C ARG A 167 5.15 9.42 -5.18
N ARG A 168 6.40 8.99 -5.17
CA ARG A 168 7.43 9.29 -6.16
C ARG A 168 7.73 8.04 -6.99
N GLY A 169 8.96 7.85 -7.47
CA GLY A 169 9.41 6.62 -8.10
C GLY A 169 8.79 6.32 -9.47
N ASP A 170 8.57 5.05 -9.76
CA ASP A 170 8.08 4.62 -11.08
C ASP A 170 6.63 4.99 -11.41
N ARG A 171 5.84 5.48 -10.44
CA ARG A 171 4.43 5.88 -10.66
C ARG A 171 4.30 7.38 -10.78
N HIS A 172 3.63 7.80 -11.85
CA HIS A 172 3.42 9.20 -12.17
C HIS A 172 1.92 9.57 -12.09
N PRO A 173 1.61 10.85 -11.82
CA PRO A 173 0.25 11.37 -11.76
C PRO A 173 -0.57 11.15 -13.04
N LEU A 174 -1.89 11.08 -12.90
CA LEU A 174 -2.84 11.05 -14.02
C LEU A 174 -3.05 12.42 -14.64
N GLU A 175 -2.90 13.49 -13.84
CA GLU A 175 -3.04 14.86 -14.32
C GLU A 175 -1.97 15.18 -15.36
N TYR A 176 -2.42 15.66 -16.53
CA TYR A 176 -1.58 15.84 -17.70
C TYR A 176 -0.32 16.67 -17.43
N GLN A 177 -0.44 17.76 -16.66
CA GLN A 177 0.67 18.66 -16.35
C GLN A 177 1.78 18.02 -15.53
N TYR A 178 1.47 16.93 -14.82
CA TYR A 178 2.43 16.20 -13.99
C TYR A 178 2.70 14.79 -14.53
N ARG A 179 2.16 14.39 -15.68
CA ARG A 179 2.27 13.01 -16.19
C ARG A 179 3.72 12.55 -16.40
N ASP A 180 4.60 13.48 -16.77
CA ASP A 180 6.02 13.23 -17.02
C ASP A 180 6.91 13.69 -15.87
N THR A 181 6.32 14.03 -14.72
CA THR A 181 7.02 14.45 -13.50
C THR A 181 6.22 14.04 -12.25
N TYR A 182 6.46 14.68 -11.11
CA TYR A 182 5.69 14.44 -9.90
C TYR A 182 4.91 15.69 -9.49
N ILE A 183 3.81 15.48 -8.76
CA ILE A 183 3.08 16.59 -8.14
C ILE A 183 4.01 17.25 -7.10
N PRO A 184 4.29 18.56 -7.19
CA PRO A 184 5.12 19.27 -6.22
C PRO A 184 4.56 19.16 -4.80
N THR A 185 5.43 19.07 -3.79
CA THR A 185 5.03 19.00 -2.38
C THR A 185 4.23 20.22 -1.94
N GLU A 186 4.52 21.40 -2.51
CA GLU A 186 3.73 22.62 -2.34
C GLU A 186 2.23 22.41 -2.62
N VAL A 187 1.88 21.59 -3.61
CA VAL A 187 0.46 21.29 -3.92
C VAL A 187 -0.18 20.53 -2.77
N PHE A 188 0.49 19.51 -2.23
CA PHE A 188 0.00 18.76 -1.07
C PHE A 188 -0.11 19.67 0.17
N ALA A 189 0.92 20.47 0.46
CA ALA A 189 0.96 21.39 1.58
C ALA A 189 -0.15 22.44 1.50
N ARG A 190 -0.40 23.01 0.31
CA ARG A 190 -1.48 23.97 0.06
C ARG A 190 -2.86 23.35 0.28
N HIS A 191 -3.07 22.11 -0.15
CA HIS A 191 -4.33 21.39 0.12
C HIS A 191 -4.49 21.07 1.61
N ALA A 192 -3.41 20.69 2.29
CA ALA A 192 -3.43 20.49 3.74
C ALA A 192 -3.80 21.79 4.48
N GLN A 193 -3.20 22.92 4.11
CA GLN A 193 -3.52 24.22 4.70
C GLN A 193 -5.00 24.59 4.52
N LYS A 194 -5.56 24.40 3.31
CA LYS A 194 -7.00 24.65 3.05
C LYS A 194 -7.91 23.79 3.94
N LEU A 195 -7.52 22.55 4.24
CA LEU A 195 -8.28 21.68 5.14
C LEU A 195 -8.24 22.20 6.58
N VAL A 196 -7.10 22.70 7.04
CA VAL A 196 -6.96 23.33 8.36
C VAL A 196 -7.82 24.59 8.43
N GLU A 197 -7.74 25.49 7.46
CA GLU A 197 -8.57 26.70 7.39
C GLU A 197 -10.08 26.36 7.40
N SER A 198 -10.47 25.32 6.66
CA SER A 198 -11.86 24.84 6.62
C SER A 198 -12.33 24.29 7.97
N HIS A 199 -11.47 23.56 8.69
CA HIS A 199 -11.77 23.02 10.02
C HIS A 199 -12.07 24.14 11.02
N TYR A 200 -11.21 25.17 11.08
CA TYR A 200 -11.39 26.29 12.00
C TYR A 200 -12.55 27.22 11.60
N SER A 201 -12.81 27.37 10.30
CA SER A 201 -13.98 28.10 9.82
C SER A 201 -15.29 27.42 10.21
N GLN A 202 -15.34 26.08 10.16
CA GLN A 202 -16.51 25.29 10.55
C GLN A 202 -16.69 25.22 12.07
N SER A 203 -15.61 25.22 12.85
CA SER A 203 -15.69 25.21 14.31
C SER A 203 -16.05 26.57 14.92
N GLY A 204 -16.03 27.64 14.12
CA GLY A 204 -16.32 29.01 14.58
C GLY A 204 -15.22 29.61 15.47
N VAL A 205 -14.10 28.90 15.65
CA VAL A 205 -12.98 29.33 16.48
C VAL A 205 -12.06 30.25 15.67
N LYS A 206 -11.94 31.51 16.10
CA LYS A 206 -10.99 32.47 15.54
C LYS A 206 -9.63 32.31 16.22
N GLU A 207 -8.87 31.29 15.82
CA GLU A 207 -7.46 31.18 16.20
C GLU A 207 -6.58 32.05 15.28
N ALA A 208 -5.74 32.91 15.88
CA ALA A 208 -4.80 33.74 15.12
C ALA A 208 -3.73 32.92 14.37
N HIS A 209 -3.43 31.71 14.87
CA HIS A 209 -2.52 30.75 14.27
C HIS A 209 -3.15 29.35 14.33
N PRO A 210 -3.91 28.93 13.30
CA PRO A 210 -4.53 27.62 13.24
C PRO A 210 -3.51 26.51 13.44
N ARG A 211 -3.66 25.72 14.51
CA ARG A 211 -2.74 24.62 14.81
C ARG A 211 -3.19 23.36 14.08
N ALA A 212 -2.26 22.59 13.52
CA ALA A 212 -2.55 21.28 12.93
C ALA A 212 -1.38 20.32 13.16
N VAL A 213 -1.68 19.02 13.17
CA VAL A 213 -0.65 17.97 13.17
C VAL A 213 -0.59 17.36 11.78
N THR A 214 0.47 17.65 11.04
CA THR A 214 0.69 17.06 9.73
C THR A 214 1.49 15.77 9.86
N VAL A 215 1.01 14.69 9.24
CA VAL A 215 1.66 13.37 9.24
C VAL A 215 1.93 12.97 7.80
N ILE A 216 3.13 12.48 7.49
CA ILE A 216 3.53 12.14 6.13
C ILE A 216 3.99 10.70 6.01
N ALA A 217 3.56 10.05 4.92
CA ALA A 217 4.18 8.85 4.38
C ALA A 217 4.64 9.11 2.95
N SER A 218 5.86 8.70 2.63
CA SER A 218 6.47 8.80 1.31
C SER A 218 7.33 7.59 1.06
N ASP A 219 7.35 7.13 -0.18
CA ASP A 219 8.30 6.11 -0.66
C ASP A 219 9.66 6.70 -1.04
N ASP A 220 9.78 8.03 -1.05
CA ASP A 220 11.02 8.78 -1.22
C ASP A 220 11.43 9.44 0.11
N PRO A 221 12.56 9.06 0.72
CA PRO A 221 13.02 9.60 1.99
C PRO A 221 13.41 11.09 1.90
N ALA A 222 13.75 11.61 0.71
CA ALA A 222 14.14 13.00 0.52
C ALA A 222 12.96 13.96 0.72
N VAL A 223 11.73 13.52 0.45
CA VAL A 223 10.50 14.30 0.57
C VAL A 223 10.32 14.87 1.99
N HIS A 224 10.82 14.18 3.02
CA HIS A 224 10.74 14.64 4.40
C HIS A 224 11.61 15.87 4.71
N GLY A 225 12.66 16.09 3.91
CA GLY A 225 13.53 17.25 4.03
C GLY A 225 13.05 18.48 3.26
N GLU A 226 11.95 18.37 2.50
CA GLU A 226 11.46 19.47 1.69
C GLU A 226 10.89 20.61 2.56
N PRO A 227 11.15 21.90 2.21
CA PRO A 227 10.76 23.05 3.03
C PRO A 227 9.27 23.08 3.37
N ASP A 228 8.42 22.75 2.41
CA ASP A 228 6.95 22.73 2.53
C ASP A 228 6.44 21.70 3.54
N LEU A 229 7.28 20.74 3.92
CA LEU A 229 6.94 19.61 4.79
C LEU A 229 7.83 19.54 6.04
N SER A 230 8.66 20.55 6.29
CA SER A 230 9.62 20.60 7.40
C SER A 230 9.00 20.43 8.80
N GLY A 231 7.72 20.78 8.97
CA GLY A 231 6.97 20.58 10.22
C GLY A 231 6.19 19.26 10.31
N ALA A 232 6.21 18.42 9.27
CA ALA A 232 5.44 17.18 9.22
C ALA A 232 6.11 16.06 10.01
N LEU A 233 5.30 15.25 10.69
CA LEU A 233 5.74 14.06 11.41
C LEU A 233 5.69 12.84 10.49
N LEU A 234 6.70 11.98 10.55
CA LEU A 234 6.66 10.69 9.85
C LEU A 234 5.50 9.82 10.34
N ALA A 235 4.83 9.09 9.45
CA ALA A 235 3.80 8.14 9.82
C ALA A 235 4.38 7.03 10.72
N GLN A 236 5.42 6.31 10.27
CA GLN A 236 6.22 5.44 11.14
C GLN A 236 7.73 5.71 11.08
N GLN A 237 8.44 5.27 12.11
CA GLN A 237 9.90 5.39 12.23
C GLN A 237 10.58 4.06 12.57
N ARG A 238 9.81 2.97 12.67
CA ARG A 238 10.26 1.64 13.09
C ARG A 238 11.11 0.96 12.01
N ILE A 239 10.70 1.08 10.75
CA ILE A 239 11.42 0.53 9.60
C ILE A 239 11.64 1.67 8.61
N ARG A 240 12.88 2.13 8.49
CA ARG A 240 13.25 3.22 7.58
C ARG A 240 14.06 2.69 6.41
N LEU A 241 13.67 3.10 5.21
CA LEU A 241 14.52 2.94 4.03
C LEU A 241 15.72 3.87 4.19
N ALA A 242 16.93 3.34 3.99
CA ALA A 242 18.14 4.13 4.11
C ALA A 242 18.25 5.09 2.91
N SER A 243 18.37 6.39 3.18
CA SER A 243 18.78 7.38 2.17
C SER A 243 20.27 7.23 1.89
N LYS A 244 20.72 7.65 0.71
CA LYS A 244 22.15 7.59 0.36
C LYS A 244 23.03 8.33 1.37
N GLU A 245 22.60 9.50 1.82
CA GLU A 245 23.28 10.28 2.87
C GLU A 245 23.45 9.52 4.20
N ALA A 246 22.47 8.70 4.57
CA ALA A 246 22.53 7.91 5.80
C ALA A 246 23.54 6.77 5.66
N VAL A 247 23.69 6.21 4.46
CA VAL A 247 24.70 5.17 4.19
C VAL A 247 26.10 5.76 4.06
N GLU A 248 26.24 6.93 3.42
CA GLU A 248 27.52 7.65 3.32
C GLU A 248 28.05 8.10 4.70
N LYS A 249 27.16 8.53 5.60
CA LYS A 249 27.53 8.83 7.00
C LYS A 249 27.91 7.61 7.82
N ALA A 250 27.46 6.41 7.42
CA ALA A 250 27.80 5.15 8.07
C ALA A 250 29.13 4.56 7.58
N THR A 251 29.68 5.04 6.44
CA THR A 251 31.01 4.64 5.96
C THR A 251 32.13 5.21 6.86
N PRO A 252 33.08 4.39 7.36
CA PRO A 252 34.05 4.84 8.34
C PRO A 252 35.25 5.59 7.72
N ASN A 253 35.70 6.60 8.46
CA ASN A 253 36.97 7.37 8.37
C ASN A 253 37.62 7.52 6.96
N PRO A 254 37.57 8.73 6.35
CA PRO A 254 38.13 9.01 5.03
C PRO A 254 39.67 8.93 4.94
N ARG A 255 40.36 8.62 6.04
CA ARG A 255 41.82 8.52 6.12
C ARG A 255 42.37 7.10 5.93
N VAL A 256 41.52 6.11 5.66
CA VAL A 256 41.92 4.71 5.45
C VAL A 256 41.57 4.31 4.02
N LEU A 257 42.52 3.70 3.30
CA LEU A 257 42.26 3.08 2.00
C LEU A 257 41.37 1.85 2.21
N HIS A 258 40.10 1.98 1.88
CA HIS A 258 39.14 0.88 1.90
C HIS A 258 39.14 0.18 0.53
N ARG A 259 38.81 -1.12 0.53
CA ARG A 259 38.45 -1.82 -0.71
C ARG A 259 37.30 -1.06 -1.36
N PHE A 260 37.33 -0.86 -2.68
CA PHE A 260 36.18 -0.30 -3.41
C PHE A 260 34.95 -1.18 -3.12
N VAL A 261 34.06 -0.66 -2.29
CA VAL A 261 32.70 -1.17 -2.11
C VAL A 261 31.86 -0.37 -3.08
N GLU A 262 31.02 -1.04 -3.87
CA GLU A 262 30.07 -0.35 -4.74
C GLU A 262 29.25 0.65 -3.91
N GLU A 263 29.05 1.84 -4.46
CA GLU A 263 28.34 2.93 -3.80
C GLU A 263 26.97 2.40 -3.34
N ALA A 264 26.69 2.49 -2.05
CA ALA A 264 25.44 1.98 -1.52
C ALA A 264 24.28 2.72 -2.18
N GLN A 265 23.49 1.98 -2.96
CA GLN A 265 22.38 2.54 -3.71
C GLN A 265 21.26 2.88 -2.71
N GLY A 266 21.24 4.14 -2.27
CA GLY A 266 20.19 4.67 -1.40
C GLY A 266 18.83 4.63 -2.10
N TRP A 267 17.76 4.59 -1.31
CA TRP A 267 16.39 4.59 -1.81
C TRP A 267 15.94 6.00 -2.22
N ASP A 268 16.75 6.73 -2.98
CA ASP A 268 16.48 8.12 -3.33
C ASP A 268 15.58 8.21 -4.58
N GLY A 269 14.62 9.13 -4.57
CA GLY A 269 13.72 9.36 -5.72
C GLY A 269 12.47 8.48 -5.74
N GLY A 270 12.29 7.61 -4.75
CA GLY A 270 11.07 6.81 -4.56
C GLY A 270 11.20 5.33 -4.84
N PHE A 271 10.08 4.61 -4.81
CA PHE A 271 10.01 3.19 -5.11
C PHE A 271 10.05 2.95 -6.63
N PHE A 272 11.06 2.19 -7.08
CA PHE A 272 11.18 1.72 -8.47
C PHE A 272 11.16 0.19 -8.50
N ALA A 273 10.27 -0.39 -9.31
CA ALA A 273 10.15 -1.83 -9.45
C ALA A 273 11.49 -2.52 -9.79
N LEU A 274 12.31 -1.92 -10.66
CA LEU A 274 13.62 -2.47 -11.01
C LEU A 274 14.57 -2.54 -9.80
N MET A 275 14.59 -1.52 -8.94
CA MET A 275 15.41 -1.56 -7.72
C MET A 275 14.91 -2.64 -6.76
N PHE A 276 13.59 -2.74 -6.59
CA PHE A 276 12.97 -3.79 -5.75
C PHE A 276 13.34 -5.21 -6.22
N TRP A 277 13.27 -5.46 -7.53
CA TRP A 277 13.61 -6.78 -8.10
C TRP A 277 15.11 -7.11 -8.06
N ASN A 278 15.98 -6.11 -7.99
CA ASN A 278 17.42 -6.29 -7.82
C ASN A 278 17.88 -6.18 -6.35
N LEU A 279 16.97 -5.95 -5.41
CA LEU A 279 17.32 -5.82 -3.99
C LEU A 279 17.94 -7.11 -3.45
N GLY A 280 19.09 -6.99 -2.79
CA GLY A 280 19.81 -8.13 -2.22
C GLY A 280 20.38 -9.09 -3.28
N ASP A 281 20.42 -8.69 -4.55
CA ASP A 281 21.11 -9.43 -5.59
C ASP A 281 22.58 -9.00 -5.57
N GLU A 282 23.46 -9.87 -5.06
CA GLU A 282 24.93 -9.71 -5.14
C GLU A 282 25.45 -9.88 -6.58
N ARG A 283 24.66 -9.51 -7.59
CA ARG A 283 25.00 -9.72 -8.97
C ARG A 283 26.23 -8.87 -9.30
N LYS A 284 27.37 -9.56 -9.29
CA LYS A 284 28.57 -9.38 -10.12
C LYS A 284 28.23 -9.42 -11.63
N LYS A 285 27.13 -8.80 -12.04
CA LYS A 285 26.79 -8.53 -13.44
C LYS A 285 26.87 -7.02 -13.62
N THR A 286 28.08 -6.50 -13.44
CA THR A 286 28.49 -5.26 -14.11
C THR A 286 28.15 -5.39 -15.59
N ALA A 287 27.89 -4.28 -16.26
CA ALA A 287 27.68 -4.21 -17.72
C ALA A 287 28.85 -4.79 -18.57
N ALA A 288 29.91 -5.29 -17.92
CA ALA A 288 31.01 -6.05 -18.50
C ALA A 288 30.72 -7.56 -18.67
N ALA A 289 29.61 -8.08 -18.14
CA ALA A 289 29.17 -9.44 -18.45
C ALA A 289 28.46 -9.46 -19.81
N THR A 290 29.23 -9.33 -20.89
CA THR A 290 28.74 -9.65 -22.23
C THR A 290 28.23 -11.10 -22.19
N PRO A 291 26.96 -11.35 -22.54
CA PRO A 291 26.47 -12.72 -22.65
C PRO A 291 27.31 -13.43 -23.70
N VAL A 292 27.93 -14.54 -23.32
CA VAL A 292 28.60 -15.41 -24.27
C VAL A 292 27.50 -15.97 -25.19
N PRO A 293 27.64 -15.88 -26.53
CA PRO A 293 26.65 -16.46 -27.43
C PRO A 293 26.58 -17.97 -27.20
N GLY A 294 25.49 -18.45 -26.58
CA GLY A 294 25.31 -19.86 -26.24
C GLY A 294 24.70 -20.11 -24.86
N ASP A 295 24.81 -19.16 -23.93
CA ASP A 295 24.08 -19.23 -22.67
C ASP A 295 22.62 -18.84 -22.93
N GLY A 296 21.74 -19.85 -22.97
CA GLY A 296 20.31 -19.61 -22.87
C GLY A 296 20.00 -18.82 -21.60
N PRO A 297 18.86 -18.10 -21.52
CA PRO A 297 18.49 -17.38 -20.32
C PRO A 297 18.49 -18.36 -19.14
N GLU A 298 19.48 -18.25 -18.25
CA GLU A 298 19.48 -19.03 -17.01
C GLU A 298 18.15 -18.76 -16.30
N PRO A 299 17.44 -19.81 -15.85
CA PRO A 299 16.20 -19.62 -15.11
C PRO A 299 16.52 -18.74 -13.91
N ALA A 300 15.75 -17.66 -13.75
CA ALA A 300 15.89 -16.74 -12.61
C ALA A 300 15.91 -17.58 -11.32
N THR A 301 17.05 -17.61 -10.65
CA THR A 301 17.19 -18.33 -9.39
C THR A 301 16.20 -17.75 -8.39
N ALA A 302 15.54 -18.62 -7.61
CA ALA A 302 14.63 -18.17 -6.57
C ALA A 302 15.38 -17.20 -5.63
N PRO A 303 14.74 -16.09 -5.19
CA PRO A 303 15.40 -15.11 -4.34
C PRO A 303 15.88 -15.79 -3.05
N SER A 304 17.03 -15.34 -2.55
CA SER A 304 17.57 -15.80 -1.27
C SER A 304 16.61 -15.45 -0.12
N GLN A 305 16.71 -16.17 1.01
CA GLN A 305 15.94 -15.84 2.21
C GLN A 305 16.22 -14.42 2.74
N GLU A 306 17.47 -13.96 2.59
CA GLU A 306 17.85 -12.60 2.97
C GLU A 306 17.21 -11.54 2.05
N THR A 307 17.21 -11.79 0.74
CA THR A 307 16.50 -10.96 -0.25
C THR A 307 15.01 -10.85 0.09
N LEU A 308 14.35 -11.97 0.38
CA LEU A 308 12.94 -11.98 0.75
C LEU A 308 12.69 -11.22 2.06
N ARG A 309 13.58 -11.35 3.04
CA ARG A 309 13.49 -10.61 4.31
C ARG A 309 13.62 -9.09 4.10
N LEU A 310 14.56 -8.66 3.27
CA LEU A 310 14.73 -7.24 2.91
C LEU A 310 13.49 -6.69 2.20
N ARG A 311 12.95 -7.42 1.22
CA ARG A 311 11.71 -7.05 0.55
C ARG A 311 10.51 -7.02 1.50
N GLY A 312 10.43 -8.00 2.41
CA GLY A 312 9.41 -8.05 3.45
C GLY A 312 9.43 -6.81 4.36
N PHE A 313 10.60 -6.29 4.72
CA PHE A 313 10.70 -5.03 5.48
C PHE A 313 10.10 -3.83 4.74
N ILE A 314 10.29 -3.74 3.41
CA ILE A 314 9.66 -2.68 2.60
C ILE A 314 8.13 -2.79 2.64
N GLY A 315 7.62 -4.02 2.48
CA GLY A 315 6.18 -4.29 2.58
C GLY A 315 5.61 -3.93 3.94
N ARG A 316 6.28 -4.36 5.03
CA ARG A 316 5.88 -4.05 6.42
C ARG A 316 5.88 -2.55 6.70
N ALA A 317 6.96 -1.84 6.33
CA ALA A 317 7.06 -0.40 6.48
C ALA A 317 5.89 0.32 5.80
N TYR A 318 5.63 -0.03 4.54
CA TYR A 318 4.55 0.58 3.76
C TYR A 318 3.16 0.32 4.36
N MET A 319 2.89 -0.89 4.86
CA MET A 319 1.59 -1.20 5.50
C MET A 319 1.40 -0.50 6.84
N MET A 320 2.46 -0.35 7.63
CA MET A 320 2.42 0.46 8.86
C MET A 320 2.19 1.93 8.55
N ASP A 321 2.86 2.50 7.53
CA ASP A 321 2.65 3.87 7.09
C ASP A 321 1.17 4.14 6.75
N LEU A 322 0.56 3.27 5.94
CA LEU A 322 -0.86 3.40 5.59
C LEU A 322 -1.78 3.22 6.81
N ALA A 323 -1.44 2.31 7.72
CA ALA A 323 -2.22 2.06 8.94
C ALA A 323 -2.21 3.27 9.87
N VAL A 324 -1.04 3.88 10.09
CA VAL A 324 -0.93 5.10 10.90
C VAL A 324 -1.69 6.25 10.24
N LEU A 325 -1.50 6.50 8.94
CA LEU A 325 -2.22 7.57 8.25
C LEU A 325 -3.74 7.39 8.34
N ALA A 326 -4.27 6.20 8.06
CA ALA A 326 -5.71 5.95 8.13
C ALA A 326 -6.27 6.02 9.56
N GLY A 327 -5.49 5.60 10.57
CA GLY A 327 -5.90 5.56 11.97
C GLY A 327 -5.80 6.90 12.69
N ALA A 328 -4.75 7.68 12.44
CA ALA A 328 -4.50 8.94 13.13
C ALA A 328 -5.19 10.14 12.45
N SER A 329 -5.16 10.20 11.12
CA SER A 329 -5.52 11.42 10.38
C SER A 329 -7.03 11.64 10.28
N ASP A 330 -7.46 12.88 10.48
CA ASP A 330 -8.84 13.36 10.29
C ASP A 330 -9.20 13.60 8.83
N ARG A 331 -8.18 13.99 8.05
CA ARG A 331 -8.22 14.19 6.61
C ARG A 331 -6.94 13.63 6.01
N ILE A 332 -7.00 13.12 4.79
CA ILE A 332 -5.85 12.63 4.04
C ILE A 332 -5.78 13.35 2.70
N VAL A 333 -4.60 13.85 2.35
CA VAL A 333 -4.27 14.42 1.05
C VAL A 333 -3.33 13.46 0.33
N CYS A 334 -3.73 12.99 -0.86
CA CYS A 334 -2.93 12.05 -1.64
C CYS A 334 -3.23 12.12 -3.13
N ALA A 335 -2.45 11.42 -3.95
CA ALA A 335 -2.64 11.34 -5.40
C ALA A 335 -3.28 10.00 -5.81
N VAL A 336 -4.43 10.03 -6.49
CA VAL A 336 -5.20 8.81 -6.84
C VAL A 336 -4.48 7.90 -7.85
N SER A 337 -3.49 8.39 -8.61
CA SER A 337 -2.55 7.53 -9.36
C SER A 337 -1.87 6.47 -8.50
N ALA A 338 -1.61 6.77 -7.22
CA ALA A 338 -0.95 5.86 -6.30
C ALA A 338 -1.95 4.92 -5.63
N MET A 339 -1.67 3.61 -5.67
CA MET A 339 -2.56 2.64 -5.04
C MET A 339 -2.67 2.80 -3.52
N GLY A 340 -1.60 3.26 -2.84
CA GLY A 340 -1.67 3.65 -1.43
C GLY A 340 -2.76 4.68 -1.15
N CYS A 341 -2.91 5.70 -2.01
CA CYS A 341 -3.96 6.69 -1.87
C CYS A 341 -5.35 6.05 -1.98
N ARG A 342 -5.55 5.13 -2.92
CA ARG A 342 -6.83 4.43 -3.09
C ARG A 342 -7.14 3.49 -1.91
N LEU A 343 -6.13 2.80 -1.40
CA LEU A 343 -6.24 1.96 -0.19
C LEU A 343 -6.59 2.81 1.04
N LEU A 344 -5.97 3.98 1.22
CA LEU A 344 -6.30 4.89 2.32
C LEU A 344 -7.77 5.30 2.31
N GLY A 345 -8.35 5.55 1.13
CA GLY A 345 -9.80 5.76 1.00
C GLY A 345 -10.60 4.61 1.62
N VAL A 346 -10.31 3.37 1.22
CA VAL A 346 -10.95 2.15 1.75
C VAL A 346 -10.69 1.99 3.26
N MET A 347 -9.48 2.31 3.74
CA MET A 347 -9.10 2.19 5.15
C MET A 347 -9.84 3.21 6.03
N MET A 348 -10.13 4.41 5.52
CA MET A 348 -10.96 5.42 6.19
C MET A 348 -12.45 5.07 6.18
N GLY A 349 -12.92 4.35 5.16
CA GLY A 349 -14.34 3.98 4.99
C GLY A 349 -15.15 5.03 4.24
N TRP A 350 -16.27 4.63 3.62
CA TRP A 350 -17.01 5.43 2.65
C TRP A 350 -17.54 6.75 3.22
N GLU A 351 -18.25 6.68 4.35
CA GLU A 351 -18.84 7.85 5.01
C GLU A 351 -17.79 8.92 5.33
N ARG A 352 -16.64 8.49 5.86
CA ARG A 352 -15.56 9.42 6.22
C ARG A 352 -14.84 9.92 4.98
N ALA A 353 -14.36 9.01 4.13
CA ALA A 353 -13.53 9.34 2.98
C ALA A 353 -14.28 10.17 1.93
N MET A 354 -15.47 9.70 1.53
CA MET A 354 -16.20 10.23 0.38
C MET A 354 -17.29 11.22 0.81
N GLU A 355 -18.22 10.83 1.70
CA GLU A 355 -19.38 11.68 2.05
C GLU A 355 -18.97 12.91 2.86
N ARG A 356 -18.04 12.76 3.81
CA ARG A 356 -17.47 13.88 4.59
C ARG A 356 -16.27 14.53 3.92
N GLY A 357 -15.88 14.08 2.72
CA GLY A 357 -14.74 14.60 1.97
C GLY A 357 -13.42 14.52 2.73
N ALA A 358 -13.23 13.49 3.56
CA ALA A 358 -11.99 13.37 4.34
C ALA A 358 -10.81 12.83 3.55
N TRP A 359 -11.05 12.22 2.40
CA TRP A 359 -10.03 11.79 1.46
C TRP A 359 -9.98 12.79 0.30
N VAL A 360 -8.84 13.44 0.10
CA VAL A 360 -8.66 14.54 -0.85
C VAL A 360 -7.63 14.13 -1.90
N ASN A 361 -8.10 13.99 -3.13
CA ASN A 361 -7.24 13.78 -4.29
C ASN A 361 -6.64 15.11 -4.77
N VAL A 362 -5.32 15.13 -4.99
CA VAL A 362 -4.61 16.26 -5.63
C VAL A 362 -4.19 15.97 -7.08
N ASP A 363 -4.45 14.76 -7.56
CA ASP A 363 -4.11 14.32 -8.90
C ASP A 363 -5.32 14.51 -9.82
N GLY A 364 -5.55 15.75 -10.26
CA GLY A 364 -6.64 16.15 -11.16
C GLY A 364 -8.06 15.95 -10.59
N GLY A 365 -9.06 16.08 -11.47
CA GLY A 365 -10.49 15.93 -11.14
C GLY A 365 -11.00 14.49 -11.07
N TYR A 366 -10.10 13.52 -10.85
CA TYR A 366 -10.46 12.10 -10.83
C TYR A 366 -11.08 11.70 -9.49
N ALA A 367 -12.19 10.97 -9.55
CA ALA A 367 -12.82 10.35 -8.40
C ALA A 367 -12.02 9.13 -7.91
N TRP A 368 -12.43 8.56 -6.78
CA TRP A 368 -11.83 7.32 -6.31
C TRP A 368 -12.08 6.21 -7.34
N SER A 369 -11.13 5.28 -7.42
CA SER A 369 -11.29 4.08 -8.21
C SER A 369 -10.61 2.94 -7.47
N GLY A 370 -11.13 1.73 -7.60
CA GLY A 370 -10.46 0.55 -7.05
C GLY A 370 -9.29 0.17 -7.94
N LEU A 371 -9.52 -0.82 -8.79
CA LEU A 371 -8.51 -1.34 -9.71
C LEU A 371 -8.43 -0.45 -10.97
N GLY A 372 -7.24 0.06 -11.25
CA GLY A 372 -6.92 0.69 -12.54
C GLY A 372 -6.18 -0.34 -13.39
N TRP A 373 -6.76 -0.70 -14.52
CA TRP A 373 -6.12 -1.57 -15.52
C TRP A 373 -5.55 -0.72 -16.64
#